data_AF-A0A2L2T6G9-F1
#
_entry.id   AF-A0A2L2T6G9-F1
#
_cell.length_a   1.000
_cell.length_b   1.000
_cell.length_c   1.000
_cell.angle_alpha   90.00
_cell.angle_beta   90.00
_cell.angle_gamma   90.00
#
_symmetry.space_group_name_H-M   'P 1'
#
loop_
_entity.id
_entity.type
_entity.pdbx_description
1 polymer ?
#
loop_
_entity_poly.entity_id
_entity_poly.type
_entity_poly.pdbx_seq_one_letter_code
_entity_poly.pdbx_strand_id
1 'polypeptide(L)'
;MKLLKEPDLMSPQNSEALKMFEEDRPRFDQKAREWAVKFAGASIIENDYGGYSRDLVQRFVDMGFRIVAVVEAFKYVGIDRNNGLDYTLEEAYEGDILAKLYDA
;
A
#
# COMPACT_ATOMS: atom_id res chain seq x y z
N MET A 1 17.63 -2.86 -13.83
CA MET A 1 17.00 -2.36 -12.60
C MET A 1 16.50 -0.94 -12.81
N LYS A 2 15.26 -0.77 -13.29
CA LYS A 2 14.42 0.44 -13.15
C LYS A 2 13.12 0.18 -13.93
N LEU A 3 12.12 -0.41 -13.30
CA LEU A 3 10.84 -0.73 -13.95
C LEU A 3 9.73 -0.77 -12.89
N LEU A 4 9.61 0.31 -12.12
CA LEU A 4 8.55 0.46 -11.10
C LEU A 4 8.18 1.93 -10.80
N LYS A 5 8.66 2.91 -11.58
CA LYS A 5 8.30 4.34 -11.38
C LYS A 5 7.84 5.07 -12.64
N GLU A 6 7.91 4.46 -13.81
CA GLU A 6 7.51 5.08 -15.07
C GLU A 6 6.65 4.05 -15.82
N PRO A 7 5.31 4.24 -15.95
CA PRO A 7 4.55 3.46 -16.90
C PRO A 7 5.18 3.67 -18.29
N ASP A 8 5.10 2.68 -19.18
CA ASP A 8 5.64 2.82 -20.53
C ASP A 8 4.79 3.85 -21.30
N LEU A 9 5.16 5.12 -21.14
CA LEU A 9 4.46 6.29 -21.64
C LEU A 9 4.51 6.35 -23.18
N MET A 10 5.31 5.53 -23.86
CA MET A 10 5.52 5.63 -25.31
C MET A 10 4.77 4.58 -26.14
N SER A 11 3.87 3.78 -25.56
CA SER A 11 3.00 2.92 -26.38
C SER A 11 1.81 3.72 -26.95
N PRO A 12 1.55 3.68 -28.26
CA PRO A 12 0.50 4.48 -28.93
C PRO A 12 -0.93 4.22 -28.42
N GLN A 13 -1.11 3.16 -27.63
CA GLN A 13 -2.36 2.84 -26.94
C GLN A 13 -2.60 3.69 -25.67
N ASN A 14 -1.61 4.47 -25.22
CA ASN A 14 -1.63 5.21 -23.95
C ASN A 14 -1.71 6.74 -24.13
N SER A 15 -2.09 7.22 -25.31
CA SER A 15 -2.19 8.65 -25.65
C SER A 15 -3.09 9.46 -24.69
N GLU A 16 -4.09 8.82 -24.08
CA GLU A 16 -4.98 9.46 -23.11
C GLU A 16 -4.30 9.66 -21.75
N ALA A 17 -3.46 8.72 -21.30
CA ALA A 17 -2.72 8.86 -20.04
C ALA A 17 -1.64 9.93 -20.12
N LEU A 18 -1.00 10.10 -21.30
CA LEU A 18 -0.03 11.19 -21.52
C LEU A 18 -0.69 12.57 -21.40
N LYS A 19 -1.82 12.77 -22.07
CA LYS A 19 -2.58 14.03 -22.00
C LYS A 19 -3.03 14.33 -20.57
N MET A 20 -3.52 13.31 -19.85
CA MET A 20 -3.93 13.47 -18.45
C MET A 20 -2.75 13.77 -17.51
N PHE A 21 -1.55 13.22 -17.76
CA PHE A 21 -0.35 13.48 -16.97
C PHE A 21 0.19 14.91 -17.18
N GLU A 22 0.09 15.45 -18.40
CA GLU A 22 0.57 16.80 -18.74
C GLU A 22 -0.44 17.92 -18.37
N GLU A 23 -1.75 17.64 -18.41
CA GLU A 23 -2.80 18.65 -18.19
C GLU A 23 -3.36 18.66 -16.74
N ASP A 24 -3.50 17.50 -16.08
CA ASP A 24 -4.20 17.39 -14.80
C ASP A 24 -3.71 16.18 -13.96
N ARG A 25 -2.61 16.40 -13.22
CA ARG A 25 -2.01 15.43 -12.28
C ARG A 25 -3.02 14.78 -11.31
N PRO A 26 -3.92 15.53 -10.64
CA PRO A 26 -4.98 14.94 -9.81
C PRO A 26 -5.85 13.91 -10.55
N ARG A 27 -6.20 14.17 -11.81
CA ARG A 27 -7.05 13.27 -12.61
C ARG A 27 -6.30 12.01 -13.04
N PHE A 28 -4.99 12.12 -13.28
CA PHE A 28 -4.11 10.98 -13.51
C PHE A 28 -4.08 10.04 -12.29
N ASP A 29 -3.91 10.60 -11.09
CA ASP A 29 -3.87 9.82 -9.85
C ASP A 29 -5.18 9.06 -9.60
N GLN A 30 -6.33 9.68 -9.92
CA GLN A 30 -7.64 9.02 -9.82
C GLN A 30 -7.76 7.83 -10.78
N LYS A 31 -7.41 7.99 -12.06
CA LYS A 31 -7.45 6.90 -13.04
C LYS A 31 -6.46 5.78 -12.69
N ALA A 32 -5.27 6.12 -12.21
CA ALA A 32 -4.28 5.12 -11.77
C ALA A 32 -4.83 4.26 -10.63
N ARG A 33 -5.51 4.88 -9.66
CA ARG A 33 -6.19 4.16 -8.56
C ARG A 33 -7.31 3.27 -9.07
N GLU A 34 -8.17 3.78 -9.95
CA GLU A 34 -9.25 2.98 -10.55
C GLU A 34 -8.72 1.75 -11.29
N TRP A 35 -7.63 1.91 -12.04
CA TRP A 35 -7.02 0.81 -12.77
C TRP A 35 -6.32 -0.18 -11.84
N ALA A 36 -5.65 0.29 -10.80
CA ALA A 36 -5.06 -0.57 -9.78
C ALA A 36 -6.13 -1.43 -9.09
N VAL A 37 -7.30 -0.85 -8.77
CA VAL A 37 -8.42 -1.59 -8.18
C VAL A 37 -9.01 -2.59 -9.17
N LYS A 38 -9.26 -2.15 -10.41
CA LYS A 38 -9.97 -2.93 -11.42
C LYS A 38 -9.16 -4.08 -12.00
N PHE A 39 -7.85 -3.90 -12.18
CA PHE A 39 -6.99 -4.85 -12.89
C PHE A 39 -5.91 -5.46 -12.02
N ALA A 40 -5.49 -4.81 -10.94
CA ALA A 40 -4.45 -5.32 -10.02
C ALA A 40 -4.98 -5.72 -8.64
N GLY A 41 -6.30 -5.61 -8.40
CA GLY A 41 -6.92 -5.95 -7.12
C GLY A 41 -6.51 -5.03 -5.96
N ALA A 42 -5.97 -3.84 -6.24
CA ALA A 42 -5.55 -2.91 -5.20
C ALA A 42 -6.76 -2.40 -4.40
N SER A 43 -6.66 -2.39 -3.07
CA SER A 43 -7.69 -1.78 -2.22
C SER A 43 -7.63 -0.26 -2.34
N ILE A 44 -8.78 0.39 -2.53
CA ILE A 44 -8.96 1.85 -2.71
C ILE A 44 -8.44 2.72 -1.55
N ILE A 45 -8.02 2.13 -0.44
CA ILE A 45 -7.67 2.86 0.77
C ILE A 45 -6.17 2.70 1.09
N GLU A 46 -5.35 3.45 0.37
CA GLU A 46 -3.88 3.45 0.55
C GLU A 46 -3.43 3.94 1.94
N ASN A 47 -4.30 4.63 2.69
CA ASN A 47 -4.03 5.15 4.05
C ASN A 47 -5.00 4.61 5.10
N ASP A 48 -5.68 3.50 4.84
CA ASP A 48 -6.49 2.86 5.87
C ASP A 48 -5.60 2.08 6.83
N TYR A 49 -5.53 2.53 8.08
CA TYR A 49 -4.85 1.81 9.15
C TYR A 49 -5.67 0.62 9.68
N GLY A 50 -6.89 0.38 9.16
CA GLY A 50 -7.68 -0.81 9.47
C GLY A 50 -8.14 -0.89 10.93
N GLY A 51 -8.17 0.24 11.64
CA GLY A 51 -8.44 0.34 13.07
C GLY A 51 -7.24 0.02 13.97
N TYR A 52 -6.06 -0.22 13.41
CA TYR A 52 -4.82 -0.37 14.17
C TYR A 52 -4.22 0.98 14.56
N SER A 53 -3.35 0.97 15.57
CA SER A 53 -2.57 2.14 15.94
C SER A 53 -1.74 2.63 14.76
N ARG A 54 -1.80 3.94 14.52
CA ARG A 54 -1.00 4.60 13.49
C ARG A 54 0.49 4.39 13.75
N ASP A 55 0.93 4.59 14.98
CA ASP A 55 2.33 4.48 15.36
C ASP A 55 2.84 3.05 15.21
N LEU A 56 1.99 2.08 15.56
CA LEU A 56 2.30 0.67 15.41
C LEU A 56 2.51 0.28 13.94
N VAL A 57 1.60 0.70 13.06
CA VAL A 57 1.73 0.49 11.62
C VAL A 57 2.93 1.27 11.05
N GLN A 58 3.17 2.49 11.55
CA GLN A 58 4.24 3.37 11.07
C GLN A 58 5.63 2.75 11.26
N ARG A 59 5.87 1.97 12.32
CA ARG A 59 7.14 1.24 12.53
C ARG A 59 7.53 0.38 11.32
N PHE A 60 6.56 -0.27 10.69
CA PHE A 60 6.77 -1.09 9.49
C PHE A 60 6.83 -0.24 8.22
N VAL A 61 6.06 0.84 8.16
CA VAL A 61 6.13 1.78 7.04
C VAL A 61 7.48 2.48 6.95
N ASP A 62 8.09 2.82 8.09
CA ASP A 62 9.43 3.40 8.18
C ASP A 62 10.52 2.44 7.69
N MET A 63 10.26 1.13 7.72
CA MET A 63 11.10 0.11 7.09
C MET A 63 10.90 0.01 5.56
N GLY A 64 9.94 0.74 4.99
CA GLY A 64 9.65 0.77 3.55
C GLY A 64 8.46 -0.07 3.11
N PHE A 65 7.71 -0.67 4.04
CA PHE A 65 6.50 -1.42 3.71
C PHE A 65 5.30 -0.50 3.48
N ARG A 66 4.36 -0.92 2.62
CA ARG A 66 3.13 -0.15 2.37
C ARG A 66 2.11 -0.37 3.49
N ILE A 67 1.38 0.67 3.89
CA ILE A 67 0.32 0.61 4.92
C ILE A 67 -0.63 -0.57 4.68
N VAL A 68 -1.13 -0.71 3.46
CA VAL A 68 -2.06 -1.79 3.09
C VAL A 68 -1.47 -3.18 3.37
N ALA A 69 -0.20 -3.40 3.02
CA ALA A 69 0.49 -4.68 3.25
C ALA A 69 0.69 -4.96 4.75
N VAL A 70 1.03 -3.92 5.53
CA VAL A 70 1.18 -4.03 6.99
C VAL A 70 -0.16 -4.38 7.65
N VAL A 71 -1.24 -3.71 7.25
CA VAL A 71 -2.59 -3.98 7.76
C VAL A 71 -3.08 -5.37 7.38
N GLU A 72 -2.75 -5.87 6.18
CA GLU A 72 -3.03 -7.25 5.78
C GLU A 72 -2.22 -8.27 6.59
N ALA A 73 -0.93 -8.01 6.83
CA ALA A 73 -0.11 -8.85 7.68
C ALA A 73 -0.63 -8.90 9.12
N PHE A 74 -1.04 -7.77 9.69
CA PHE A 74 -1.63 -7.70 11.03
C PHE A 74 -2.92 -8.53 11.13
N LYS A 75 -3.79 -8.45 10.11
CA LYS A 75 -5.02 -9.28 10.04
C LYS A 75 -4.69 -10.77 9.92
N TYR A 76 -3.66 -11.13 9.16
CA TYR A 76 -3.24 -12.51 8.95
C TYR A 76 -2.66 -13.12 10.23
N VAL A 77 -1.79 -12.39 10.92
CA VAL A 77 -1.16 -12.83 12.18
C VAL A 77 -2.13 -12.79 13.36
N GLY A 78 -3.20 -12.00 13.26
CA GLY A 78 -4.21 -11.88 14.32
C GLY A 78 -3.87 -10.83 15.37
N ILE A 79 -3.16 -9.78 14.97
CA ILE A 79 -2.84 -8.62 15.81
C ILE A 79 -4.14 -7.94 16.25
N ASP A 80 -4.25 -7.63 17.54
CA ASP A 80 -5.39 -6.92 18.10
C ASP A 80 -5.35 -5.44 17.70
N ARG A 81 -6.53 -4.86 17.45
CA ARG A 81 -6.63 -3.45 17.08
C ARG A 81 -6.36 -2.52 18.26
N ASN A 82 -6.53 -3.01 19.48
CA ASN A 82 -6.35 -2.30 20.74
C ASN A 82 -7.06 -0.93 20.76
N ASN A 83 -8.25 -0.85 20.16
CA ASN A 83 -8.99 0.41 19.94
C ASN A 83 -8.18 1.51 19.24
N GLY A 84 -7.20 1.15 18.41
CA GLY A 84 -6.26 2.07 17.76
C GLY A 84 -5.16 2.61 18.68
N LEU A 85 -5.02 2.07 19.90
CA LEU A 85 -3.97 2.46 20.84
C LEU A 85 -2.68 1.70 20.56
N ASP A 86 -1.57 2.40 20.67
CA ASP A 86 -0.25 1.82 20.50
C ASP A 86 0.11 0.87 21.65
N TYR A 87 0.88 -0.17 21.32
CA TYR A 87 1.43 -1.11 22.28
C TYR A 87 2.70 -1.77 21.73
N THR A 88 3.42 -2.46 22.62
CA THR A 88 4.62 -3.22 22.27
C THR A 88 4.20 -4.59 21.77
N LEU A 89 4.67 -4.98 20.58
CA LEU A 89 4.47 -6.32 20.05
C LEU A 89 5.48 -7.28 20.71
N GLU A 90 5.06 -8.52 20.91
CA GLU A 90 6.00 -9.57 21.31
C GLU A 90 6.86 -9.96 20.09
N GLU A 91 8.12 -10.33 20.33
CA GLU A 91 9.10 -10.66 19.28
C GLU A 91 8.58 -11.75 18.32
N ALA A 92 7.81 -12.73 18.83
CA ALA A 92 7.20 -13.76 18.00
C ALA A 92 6.22 -13.18 16.96
N TYR A 93 5.37 -12.23 17.37
CA TYR A 93 4.44 -11.57 16.47
C TYR A 93 5.17 -10.67 15.46
N GLU A 94 6.21 -9.95 15.89
CA GLU A 94 7.02 -9.15 14.97
C GLU A 94 7.68 -10.01 13.89
N GLY A 95 8.21 -11.17 14.27
CA GLY A 95 8.77 -12.15 13.35
C GLY A 95 7.76 -12.65 12.31
N ASP A 96 6.55 -13.03 12.74
CA ASP A 96 5.51 -13.53 11.86
C ASP A 96 4.98 -12.45 10.89
N ILE A 97 4.86 -11.20 11.37
CA ILE A 97 4.47 -10.06 10.53
C ILE A 97 5.52 -9.82 9.45
N LEU A 98 6.80 -9.78 9.82
CA LEU A 98 7.89 -9.57 8.88
C LEU A 98 7.95 -10.69 7.85
N ALA A 99 7.85 -11.95 8.27
CA ALA A 99 7.79 -13.09 7.36
C ALA A 99 6.65 -12.92 6.34
N LYS A 100 5.46 -12.53 6.81
CA LYS A 100 4.31 -12.29 5.92
C LYS A 100 4.54 -11.12 4.95
N LEU A 101 5.25 -10.09 5.38
CA LEU A 101 5.56 -8.91 4.55
C LEU A 101 6.63 -9.19 3.48
N TYR A 102 7.59 -10.07 3.74
CA TYR A 102 8.61 -10.47 2.75
C TYR A 102 8.08 -11.48 1.72
N ASP A 103 7.06 -12.25 2.06
CA ASP A 103 6.40 -13.22 1.17
C ASP A 103 5.31 -12.59 0.26
N ALA A 104 5.07 -11.28 0.36
CA ALA A 104 3.95 -10.57 -0.28
C ALA A 104 4.32 -9.83 -1.59
#